data_AF-A0A7M7JWX4-F1
#
_entry.id   AF-A0A7M7JWX4-F1
#
_cell.length_a   1.000
_cell.length_b   1.000
_cell.length_c   1.000
_cell.angle_alpha   90.00
_cell.angle_beta   90.00
_cell.angle_gamma   90.00
#
_symmetry.space_group_name_H-M   'P 1'
#
loop_
_entity.id
_entity.type
_entity.pdbx_description
1 polymer ?
#
loop_
_entity_poly.entity_id
_entity_poly.type
_entity_poly.pdbx_seq_one_letter_code
_entity_poly.pdbx_strand_id
1 'polypeptide(L)'
;MRKLAAGAKTGSKPAECIPGNCPAKNGKNEENNNQAATYISECPMRQGEAGEPKDYINPLNMMPQPNQRPQPDQPFSLPTDRAKSTIPKADGKDGETWEYPSPQMFWNAMIRKGWRWQEASLEPKDMMDIIRIHNANNEQAWREVLKWEALHYSECRCPKLRKFGGKATDYSPRASMRYWLGYDLPFDRHDWIVDRCGKDVRYVIDYYDGGPVNPQNSEFTLLDVRPAMDSFENIWDRMRVAYWRWKLEWFNIAPKPHKLAEPPQVSDAATSSS
;
A
#
# COMPACT_ATOMS: atom_id res chain seq x y z
N MET A 1 26.89 59.58 20.97
CA MET A 1 25.57 59.26 21.54
C MET A 1 24.89 58.21 20.67
N ARG A 2 24.21 57.27 21.33
CA ARG A 2 23.71 55.97 20.84
C ARG A 2 22.66 56.09 19.72
N LYS A 3 22.73 55.21 18.71
CA LYS A 3 21.68 54.25 18.30
C LYS A 3 22.12 53.36 17.12
N LEU A 4 22.40 52.09 17.47
CA LEU A 4 22.26 50.84 16.68
C LEU A 4 20.73 50.56 16.49
N ALA A 5 20.16 49.74 15.60
CA ALA A 5 20.58 48.82 14.54
C ALA A 5 19.29 48.34 13.79
N ALA A 6 19.44 47.95 12.51
CA ALA A 6 19.00 46.71 11.84
C ALA A 6 17.68 46.02 12.28
N GLY A 7 16.82 45.53 11.38
CA GLY A 7 17.11 44.73 10.20
C GLY A 7 16.59 43.31 10.43
N ALA A 8 15.52 42.93 9.73
CA ALA A 8 14.75 41.71 9.94
C ALA A 8 15.49 40.42 9.52
N LYS A 9 15.43 39.38 10.36
CA LYS A 9 15.37 37.94 10.04
C LYS A 9 15.38 37.11 11.33
N THR A 10 14.57 36.04 11.39
CA THR A 10 14.90 34.63 11.75
C THR A 10 13.67 33.89 12.27
N GLY A 11 13.49 32.63 11.86
CA GLY A 11 12.40 31.75 12.29
C GLY A 11 12.70 30.90 13.53
N SER A 12 11.72 30.08 13.95
CA SER A 12 11.81 28.76 14.61
C SER A 12 10.53 28.46 15.41
N LYS A 13 9.99 27.23 15.29
CA LYS A 13 8.99 26.57 16.18
C LYS A 13 9.62 26.31 17.59
N PRO A 14 8.94 25.82 18.70
CA PRO A 14 7.81 24.87 18.76
C PRO A 14 6.82 24.93 19.98
N ALA A 15 5.84 23.99 19.95
CA ALA A 15 5.10 23.28 21.03
C ALA A 15 4.45 24.04 22.23
N GLU A 16 3.16 23.75 22.51
CA GLU A 16 2.73 22.98 23.69
C GLU A 16 1.19 22.84 23.81
N CYS A 17 0.76 21.70 24.37
CA CYS A 17 -0.61 21.31 24.71
C CYS A 17 -0.87 21.57 26.20
N ILE A 18 -2.04 22.13 26.61
CA ILE A 18 -2.59 21.95 27.98
C ILE A 18 -4.14 21.92 27.94
N PRO A 19 -4.81 21.15 28.83
CA PRO A 19 -6.16 20.62 28.67
C PRO A 19 -7.23 21.33 29.50
N GLY A 20 -8.50 21.03 29.21
CA GLY A 20 -9.60 21.04 30.18
C GLY A 20 -10.56 22.23 30.11
N ASN A 21 -11.77 22.01 29.60
CA ASN A 21 -12.99 22.00 30.42
C ASN A 21 -14.24 21.93 29.53
N CYS A 22 -14.97 20.82 29.64
CA CYS A 22 -16.37 20.74 29.24
C CYS A 22 -17.26 21.42 30.31
N PRO A 23 -18.30 22.15 29.92
CA PRO A 23 -19.51 22.29 30.72
C PRO A 23 -20.57 21.32 30.21
N ALA A 24 -20.92 20.35 31.05
CA ALA A 24 -22.13 19.56 30.91
C ALA A 24 -23.37 20.42 31.16
N LYS A 25 -24.43 20.25 30.34
CA LYS A 25 -25.82 20.33 30.81
C LYS A 25 -26.81 19.68 29.82
N ASN A 26 -27.31 18.54 30.29
CA ASN A 26 -28.57 17.83 30.06
C ASN A 26 -29.59 18.40 29.07
N GLY A 27 -30.05 17.55 28.17
CA GLY A 27 -31.23 17.80 27.35
C GLY A 27 -31.71 16.62 26.50
N LYS A 28 -32.12 15.52 27.16
CA LYS A 28 -33.12 14.51 26.71
C LYS A 28 -32.75 13.56 25.56
N ASN A 29 -33.05 12.29 25.84
CA ASN A 29 -32.89 11.08 25.04
C ASN A 29 -33.42 11.18 23.61
N GLU A 30 -32.56 10.88 22.64
CA GLU A 30 -32.94 10.15 21.43
C GLU A 30 -31.85 9.10 21.16
N GLU A 31 -32.25 7.83 21.24
CA GLU A 31 -31.45 6.70 20.79
C GLU A 31 -31.28 6.81 19.28
N ASN A 32 -30.09 7.17 18.81
CA ASN A 32 -29.68 6.93 17.42
C ASN A 32 -28.42 6.07 17.43
N ASN A 33 -28.70 4.78 17.51
CA ASN A 33 -27.89 3.71 16.95
C ASN A 33 -27.62 4.03 15.48
N ASN A 34 -26.37 4.24 15.08
CA ASN A 34 -25.90 3.92 13.73
C ASN A 34 -24.37 3.82 13.72
N GLN A 35 -23.94 2.63 14.14
CA GLN A 35 -23.01 1.76 13.42
C GLN A 35 -21.87 2.47 12.67
N ALA A 36 -20.71 2.43 13.32
CA ALA A 36 -19.41 2.50 12.66
C ALA A 36 -19.40 1.55 11.46
N ALA A 37 -19.11 2.11 10.28
CA ALA A 37 -18.85 1.35 9.07
C ALA A 37 -17.76 0.30 9.37
N THR A 38 -18.15 -0.97 9.38
CA THR A 38 -17.26 -2.11 9.45
C THR A 38 -16.31 -2.03 8.24
N TYR A 39 -15.02 -1.84 8.50
CA TYR A 39 -14.00 -1.83 7.46
C TYR A 39 -13.94 -3.22 6.83
N ILE A 40 -14.43 -3.31 5.59
CA ILE A 40 -14.41 -4.51 4.79
C ILE A 40 -13.00 -4.65 4.22
N SER A 41 -12.20 -5.44 4.90
CA SER A 41 -10.80 -5.63 4.57
C SER A 41 -10.52 -7.09 4.22
N GLU A 42 -11.40 -7.71 3.45
CA GLU A 42 -11.11 -9.01 2.85
C GLU A 42 -11.08 -8.84 1.34
N CYS A 43 -9.92 -9.03 0.72
CA CYS A 43 -9.84 -9.46 -0.68
C CYS A 43 -9.54 -10.97 -0.72
N PRO A 44 -10.53 -11.85 -0.43
CA PRO A 44 -10.30 -13.29 -0.32
C PRO A 44 -10.18 -13.89 -1.72
N MET A 45 -8.95 -14.00 -2.23
CA MET A 45 -8.63 -14.70 -3.48
C MET A 45 -8.40 -16.18 -3.21
N ARG A 46 -9.35 -16.90 -2.57
CA ARG A 46 -9.19 -18.36 -2.42
C ARG A 46 -10.46 -19.16 -2.10
N GLN A 47 -11.51 -19.00 -2.88
CA GLN A 47 -12.43 -20.11 -3.12
C GLN A 47 -12.73 -20.15 -4.61
N GLY A 48 -11.94 -20.94 -5.35
CA GLY A 48 -12.37 -21.38 -6.67
C GLY A 48 -13.48 -22.39 -6.44
N GLU A 49 -14.73 -21.98 -6.63
CA GLU A 49 -15.83 -22.92 -6.78
C GLU A 49 -15.56 -23.81 -8.01
N ALA A 50 -15.83 -25.10 -7.85
CA ALA A 50 -15.68 -26.10 -8.88
C ALA A 50 -16.63 -25.80 -10.07
N GLY A 51 -16.12 -25.19 -11.13
CA GLY A 51 -16.92 -24.96 -12.33
C GLY A 51 -16.27 -24.18 -13.47
N GLU A 52 -15.30 -23.30 -13.21
CA GLU A 52 -14.69 -22.53 -14.30
C GLU A 52 -13.46 -23.22 -14.93
N PRO A 53 -13.34 -23.27 -16.27
CA PRO A 53 -12.18 -23.83 -16.95
C PRO A 53 -10.90 -23.14 -16.49
N LYS A 54 -9.90 -23.94 -16.06
CA LYS A 54 -8.60 -23.45 -15.55
C LYS A 54 -7.82 -22.57 -16.54
N ASP A 55 -8.19 -22.59 -17.82
CA ASP A 55 -7.54 -21.82 -18.89
C ASP A 55 -7.90 -20.32 -18.90
N TYR A 56 -8.84 -19.86 -18.04
CA TYR A 56 -9.32 -18.47 -18.01
C TYR A 56 -8.76 -17.60 -16.88
N ILE A 57 -7.92 -18.15 -15.99
CA ILE A 57 -7.35 -17.42 -14.85
C ILE A 57 -5.94 -16.98 -15.20
N ASN A 58 -5.68 -15.66 -15.16
CA ASN A 58 -4.34 -15.13 -15.41
C ASN A 58 -3.38 -15.58 -14.28
N PRO A 59 -2.29 -16.32 -14.60
CA PRO A 59 -1.39 -16.87 -13.58
C PRO A 59 -0.54 -15.81 -12.86
N LEU A 60 -0.46 -14.58 -13.37
CA LEU A 60 0.35 -13.49 -12.80
C LEU A 60 -0.36 -12.71 -11.70
N ASN A 61 -1.69 -12.74 -11.66
CA ASN A 61 -2.49 -12.07 -10.64
C ASN A 61 -3.66 -12.90 -10.10
N MET A 62 -3.78 -14.15 -10.57
CA MET A 62 -4.87 -15.07 -10.26
C MET A 62 -6.26 -14.48 -10.53
N MET A 63 -6.37 -13.50 -11.42
CA MET A 63 -7.65 -12.89 -11.78
C MET A 63 -8.29 -13.59 -12.99
N PRO A 64 -9.62 -13.83 -12.97
CA PRO A 64 -10.34 -14.24 -14.16
C PRO A 64 -10.38 -13.09 -15.19
N GLN A 65 -10.85 -13.37 -16.40
CA GLN A 65 -11.01 -12.33 -17.42
C GLN A 65 -11.91 -11.18 -16.93
N PRO A 66 -11.64 -9.93 -17.35
CA PRO A 66 -12.40 -8.77 -16.91
C PRO A 66 -13.89 -8.88 -17.28
N ASN A 67 -14.73 -9.29 -16.33
CA ASN A 67 -16.18 -9.21 -16.48
C ASN A 67 -16.69 -7.88 -15.90
N GLN A 68 -17.12 -7.00 -16.79
CA GLN A 68 -17.68 -5.68 -16.46
C GLN A 68 -19.18 -5.59 -16.66
N ARG A 69 -19.88 -6.71 -16.87
CA ARG A 69 -21.33 -6.71 -16.96
C ARG A 69 -21.92 -6.53 -15.55
N PRO A 70 -22.85 -5.59 -15.33
CA PRO A 70 -23.56 -5.47 -14.07
C PRO A 70 -24.32 -6.76 -13.71
N GLN A 71 -24.47 -7.03 -12.41
CA GLN A 71 -25.35 -8.13 -11.96
C GLN A 71 -26.82 -7.75 -12.17
N PRO A 72 -27.72 -8.73 -12.43
CA PRO A 72 -29.14 -8.46 -12.64
C PRO A 72 -29.82 -7.73 -11.46
N ASP A 73 -29.35 -7.95 -10.24
CA ASP A 73 -29.86 -7.38 -8.99
C ASP A 73 -29.03 -6.20 -8.45
N GLN A 74 -28.11 -5.66 -9.27
CA GLN A 74 -27.27 -4.55 -8.84
C GLN A 74 -28.10 -3.26 -8.69
N PRO A 75 -28.07 -2.60 -7.51
CA PRO A 75 -28.98 -1.50 -7.20
C PRO A 75 -28.66 -0.19 -7.94
N PHE A 76 -27.44 -0.01 -8.44
CA PHE A 76 -27.00 1.20 -9.14
C PHE A 76 -25.92 0.90 -10.18
N SER A 77 -25.76 1.78 -11.17
CA SER A 77 -24.69 1.66 -12.17
C SER A 77 -23.33 2.01 -11.58
N LEU A 78 -22.29 1.22 -11.93
CA LEU A 78 -20.91 1.48 -11.52
C LEU A 78 -20.02 1.79 -12.73
N PRO A 79 -19.01 2.67 -12.58
CA PRO A 79 -18.05 2.92 -13.64
C PRO A 79 -17.26 1.67 -14.03
N THR A 80 -16.93 1.61 -15.31
CA THR A 80 -16.18 0.52 -15.95
C THR A 80 -14.73 0.88 -16.22
N ASP A 81 -14.37 2.16 -16.08
CA ASP A 81 -13.03 2.67 -16.32
C ASP A 81 -12.02 2.11 -15.32
N ARG A 82 -10.84 1.76 -15.84
CA ARG A 82 -9.72 1.25 -15.06
C ARG A 82 -8.67 2.33 -14.89
N ALA A 83 -8.04 2.36 -13.72
CA ALA A 83 -6.93 3.25 -13.43
C ALA A 83 -5.59 2.55 -13.69
N LYS A 84 -4.65 3.27 -14.31
CA LYS A 84 -3.25 2.82 -14.45
C LYS A 84 -2.50 3.03 -13.13
N SER A 85 -1.73 2.04 -12.72
CA SER A 85 -0.82 2.14 -11.58
C SER A 85 0.49 2.80 -11.97
N THR A 86 1.29 3.16 -10.97
CA THR A 86 2.70 3.55 -11.15
C THR A 86 3.64 2.35 -11.18
N ILE A 87 3.11 1.14 -10.93
CA ILE A 87 3.88 -0.08 -10.73
C ILE A 87 4.25 -0.68 -12.10
N PRO A 88 5.55 -0.75 -12.46
CA PRO A 88 5.98 -1.30 -13.74
C PRO A 88 5.68 -2.80 -13.85
N LYS A 89 5.31 -3.23 -15.05
CA LYS A 89 4.99 -4.62 -15.34
C LYS A 89 6.22 -5.36 -15.88
N ALA A 90 6.59 -6.51 -15.31
CA ALA A 90 7.80 -7.22 -15.73
C ALA A 90 7.67 -7.90 -17.10
N ASP A 91 6.49 -8.44 -17.42
CA ASP A 91 6.15 -9.09 -18.70
C ASP A 91 5.56 -8.12 -19.74
N GLY A 92 5.43 -6.84 -19.38
CA GLY A 92 4.91 -5.80 -20.26
C GLY A 92 5.97 -5.22 -21.19
N LYS A 93 5.52 -4.44 -22.17
CA LYS A 93 6.42 -3.61 -22.99
C LYS A 93 7.11 -2.58 -22.10
N ASP A 94 8.26 -2.05 -22.53
CA ASP A 94 8.97 -1.04 -21.75
C ASP A 94 8.08 0.18 -21.49
N GLY A 95 7.96 0.56 -20.22
CA GLY A 95 7.09 1.62 -19.74
C GLY A 95 5.64 1.21 -19.45
N GLU A 96 5.26 -0.06 -19.66
CA GLU A 96 3.93 -0.57 -19.31
C GLU A 96 3.80 -0.77 -17.80
N THR A 97 2.65 -0.36 -17.25
CA THR A 97 2.31 -0.49 -15.83
C THR A 97 1.09 -1.38 -15.64
N TRP A 98 0.90 -1.84 -14.40
CA TRP A 98 -0.30 -2.58 -14.04
C TRP A 98 -1.56 -1.70 -14.10
N GLU A 99 -2.72 -2.31 -14.30
CA GLU A 99 -4.02 -1.63 -14.26
C GLU A 99 -4.87 -2.18 -13.14
N TYR A 100 -5.44 -1.29 -12.33
CA TYR A 100 -6.35 -1.64 -11.26
C TYR A 100 -7.73 -2.09 -11.80
N PRO A 101 -8.48 -2.90 -11.04
CA PRO A 101 -9.86 -3.23 -11.41
C PRO A 101 -10.74 -1.97 -11.38
N SER A 102 -11.72 -1.91 -12.27
CA SER A 102 -12.75 -0.87 -12.23
C SER A 102 -13.76 -1.13 -11.12
N PRO A 103 -14.59 -0.14 -10.75
CA PRO A 103 -15.66 -0.34 -9.77
C PRO A 103 -16.60 -1.47 -10.07
N GLN A 104 -17.03 -1.60 -11.32
CA GLN A 104 -17.87 -2.71 -11.72
C GLN A 104 -17.15 -4.07 -11.60
N MET A 105 -15.85 -4.14 -11.93
CA MET A 105 -15.06 -5.36 -11.75
C MET A 105 -14.92 -5.74 -10.28
N PHE A 106 -14.68 -4.75 -9.41
CA PHE A 106 -14.52 -4.95 -7.98
C PHE A 106 -15.84 -5.46 -7.37
N TRP A 107 -16.97 -4.82 -7.69
CA TRP A 107 -18.31 -5.27 -7.29
C TRP A 107 -18.55 -6.73 -7.66
N ASN A 108 -18.33 -7.07 -8.94
CA ASN A 108 -18.51 -8.43 -9.44
C ASN A 108 -17.58 -9.43 -8.73
N ALA A 109 -16.35 -9.03 -8.42
CA ALA A 109 -15.41 -9.87 -7.68
C ALA A 109 -15.86 -10.14 -6.25
N MET A 110 -16.41 -9.14 -5.57
CA MET A 110 -16.94 -9.28 -4.20
C MET A 110 -18.17 -10.19 -4.16
N ILE A 111 -19.09 -10.06 -5.11
CA ILE A 111 -20.25 -10.96 -5.23
C ILE A 111 -19.82 -12.42 -5.40
N ARG A 112 -18.85 -12.69 -6.30
CA ARG A 112 -18.29 -14.05 -6.51
C ARG A 112 -17.66 -14.63 -5.24
N LYS A 113 -17.21 -13.77 -4.32
CA LYS A 113 -16.60 -14.16 -3.05
C LYS A 113 -17.63 -14.37 -1.93
N GLY A 114 -18.93 -14.35 -2.26
CA GLY A 114 -20.01 -14.54 -1.29
C GLY A 114 -20.48 -13.24 -0.64
N TRP A 115 -19.94 -12.07 -1.01
CA TRP A 115 -20.40 -10.81 -0.46
C TRP A 115 -21.86 -10.55 -0.84
N ARG A 116 -22.65 -10.05 0.10
CA ARG A 116 -24.04 -9.63 -0.11
C ARG A 116 -24.18 -8.19 0.31
N TRP A 117 -24.18 -7.30 -0.68
CA TRP A 117 -24.25 -5.86 -0.44
C TRP A 117 -25.61 -5.38 0.06
N GLN A 118 -26.66 -6.21 -0.05
CA GLN A 118 -28.04 -5.86 0.29
C GLN A 118 -28.23 -5.42 1.75
N GLU A 119 -27.36 -5.86 2.65
CA GLU A 119 -27.41 -5.53 4.09
C GLU A 119 -26.69 -4.22 4.44
N ALA A 120 -25.74 -3.80 3.61
CA ALA A 120 -25.01 -2.56 3.79
C ALA A 120 -25.63 -1.54 2.82
N SER A 121 -26.26 -0.47 3.32
CA SER A 121 -26.83 0.61 2.51
C SER A 121 -25.73 1.40 1.79
N LEU A 122 -25.05 0.76 0.84
CA LEU A 122 -23.91 1.28 0.12
C LEU A 122 -24.38 2.15 -1.03
N GLU A 123 -23.72 3.29 -1.16
CA GLU A 123 -23.92 4.19 -2.28
C GLU A 123 -22.82 3.98 -3.34
N PRO A 124 -23.04 4.42 -4.60
CA PRO A 124 -22.00 4.43 -5.62
C PRO A 124 -20.71 5.14 -5.16
N LYS A 125 -20.86 6.17 -4.32
CA LYS A 125 -19.74 6.92 -3.76
C LYS A 125 -18.86 6.05 -2.87
N ASP A 126 -19.45 5.21 -2.04
CA ASP A 126 -18.70 4.33 -1.14
C ASP A 126 -17.84 3.35 -1.92
N MET A 127 -18.39 2.79 -3.00
CA MET A 127 -17.63 1.91 -3.90
C MET A 127 -16.43 2.62 -4.52
N MET A 128 -16.61 3.88 -4.98
CA MET A 128 -15.51 4.67 -5.52
C MET A 128 -14.43 4.97 -4.47
N ASP A 129 -14.84 5.27 -3.24
CA ASP A 129 -13.92 5.57 -2.14
C ASP A 129 -13.13 4.31 -1.73
N ILE A 130 -13.78 3.14 -1.64
CA ILE A 130 -13.12 1.83 -1.40
C ILE A 130 -12.02 1.56 -2.43
N ILE A 131 -12.28 1.80 -3.71
CA ILE A 131 -11.32 1.50 -4.78
C ILE A 131 -10.15 2.47 -4.78
N ARG A 132 -10.41 3.76 -4.56
CA ARG A 132 -9.35 4.77 -4.39
C ARG A 132 -8.41 4.37 -3.27
N ILE A 133 -8.99 3.97 -2.15
CA ILE A 133 -8.29 3.43 -0.98
C ILE A 133 -7.45 2.20 -1.35
N HIS A 134 -8.05 1.20 -2.01
CA HIS A 134 -7.34 -0.03 -2.40
C HIS A 134 -6.14 0.26 -3.31
N ASN A 135 -6.33 1.14 -4.30
CA ASN A 135 -5.28 1.55 -5.21
C ASN A 135 -4.16 2.28 -4.46
N ALA A 136 -4.51 3.20 -3.55
CA ALA A 136 -3.54 3.89 -2.71
C ALA A 136 -2.71 2.94 -1.83
N ASN A 137 -3.34 1.90 -1.27
CA ASN A 137 -2.63 0.88 -0.48
C ASN A 137 -1.67 0.06 -1.33
N ASN A 138 -2.05 -0.32 -2.56
CA ASN A 138 -1.15 -1.02 -3.48
C ASN A 138 0.06 -0.14 -3.85
N GLU A 139 -0.16 1.15 -4.10
CA GLU A 139 0.94 2.09 -4.36
C GLU A 139 1.85 2.28 -3.14
N GLN A 140 1.28 2.31 -1.93
CA GLN A 140 2.05 2.34 -0.68
C GLN A 140 2.90 1.08 -0.52
N ALA A 141 2.31 -0.11 -0.72
CA ALA A 141 3.03 -1.38 -0.67
C ALA A 141 4.19 -1.41 -1.66
N TRP A 142 3.98 -0.91 -2.89
CA TRP A 142 5.04 -0.78 -3.88
C TRP A 142 6.17 0.15 -3.43
N ARG A 143 5.86 1.30 -2.83
CA ARG A 143 6.88 2.20 -2.26
C ARG A 143 7.70 1.53 -1.16
N GLU A 144 7.08 0.73 -0.29
CA GLU A 144 7.81 -0.02 0.73
C GLU A 144 8.71 -1.10 0.10
N VAL A 145 8.25 -1.80 -0.94
CA VAL A 145 9.09 -2.72 -1.71
C VAL A 145 10.31 -1.98 -2.28
N LEU A 146 10.13 -0.80 -2.87
CA LEU A 146 11.23 0.00 -3.40
C LEU A 146 12.26 0.43 -2.34
N LYS A 147 11.84 0.63 -1.07
CA LYS A 147 12.78 0.91 0.03
C LYS A 147 13.69 -0.29 0.30
N TRP A 148 13.18 -1.51 0.18
CA TRP A 148 14.00 -2.72 0.29
C TRP A 148 14.92 -2.88 -0.93
N GLU A 149 14.38 -2.68 -2.13
CA GLU A 149 15.17 -2.74 -3.38
C GLU A 149 16.29 -1.69 -3.42
N ALA A 150 16.19 -0.59 -2.66
CA ALA A 150 17.27 0.39 -2.53
C ALA A 150 18.57 -0.21 -1.95
N LEU A 151 18.51 -1.32 -1.22
CA LEU A 151 19.70 -2.06 -0.76
C LEU A 151 20.52 -2.64 -1.93
N HIS A 152 19.84 -2.88 -3.06
CA HIS A 152 20.38 -3.50 -4.28
C HIS A 152 20.40 -2.53 -5.46
N TYR A 153 20.39 -1.22 -5.20
CA TYR A 153 20.39 -0.20 -6.26
C TYR A 153 21.57 -0.34 -7.24
N SER A 154 22.72 -0.84 -6.77
CA SER A 154 23.89 -1.11 -7.61
C SER A 154 23.68 -2.30 -8.56
N GLU A 155 22.81 -3.24 -8.21
CA GLU A 155 22.51 -4.43 -9.00
C GLU A 155 21.40 -4.15 -10.02
N CYS A 156 20.34 -3.46 -9.60
CA CYS A 156 19.19 -3.16 -10.44
C CYS A 156 18.58 -1.80 -10.08
N ARG A 157 18.39 -0.94 -11.09
CA ARG A 157 17.83 0.41 -10.91
C ARG A 157 16.33 0.50 -11.22
N CYS A 158 15.79 -0.51 -11.89
CA CYS A 158 14.41 -0.52 -12.39
C CYS A 158 13.70 -1.83 -12.06
N PRO A 159 13.49 -2.15 -10.76
CA PRO A 159 12.72 -3.33 -10.39
C PRO A 159 11.29 -3.23 -10.93
N LYS A 160 10.75 -4.35 -11.43
CA LYS A 160 9.40 -4.44 -12.00
C LYS A 160 8.57 -5.47 -11.23
N LEU A 161 7.26 -5.28 -11.13
CA LEU A 161 6.38 -6.29 -10.51
C LEU A 161 6.04 -7.36 -11.54
N ARG A 162 6.44 -8.62 -11.27
CA ARG A 162 6.18 -9.77 -12.14
C ARG A 162 4.84 -10.42 -11.83
N LYS A 163 4.55 -10.64 -10.54
CA LYS A 163 3.35 -11.34 -10.11
C LYS A 163 2.92 -10.84 -8.74
N PHE A 164 1.62 -10.79 -8.49
CA PHE A 164 1.06 -10.60 -7.16
C PHE A 164 0.01 -11.68 -6.89
N GLY A 165 -0.07 -12.16 -5.66
CA GLY A 165 -1.05 -13.17 -5.28
C GLY A 165 -1.52 -12.98 -3.84
N GLY A 166 -2.83 -13.00 -3.65
CA GLY A 166 -3.44 -12.99 -2.32
C GLY A 166 -3.27 -14.34 -1.61
N LYS A 167 -2.95 -14.27 -0.31
CA LYS A 167 -2.77 -15.40 0.61
C LYS A 167 -3.44 -15.14 1.96
N ALA A 168 -4.67 -14.62 1.92
CA ALA A 168 -5.39 -14.14 3.12
C ALA A 168 -5.44 -15.15 4.29
N THR A 169 -5.56 -16.46 4.03
CA THR A 169 -5.67 -17.49 5.08
C THR A 169 -4.35 -18.15 5.48
N ASP A 170 -3.27 -17.87 4.78
CA ASP A 170 -1.95 -18.41 5.08
C ASP A 170 -1.19 -17.33 5.86
N TYR A 171 -1.31 -17.29 7.18
CA TYR A 171 -0.62 -16.26 7.97
C TYR A 171 0.89 -16.45 7.92
N SER A 172 1.64 -15.35 7.85
CA SER A 172 3.09 -15.43 7.92
C SER A 172 3.55 -15.91 9.31
N PRO A 173 4.68 -16.63 9.44
CA PRO A 173 5.17 -17.07 10.75
C PRO A 173 5.36 -15.90 11.74
N ARG A 174 5.72 -14.72 11.22
CA ARG A 174 5.83 -13.49 12.01
C ARG A 174 4.46 -13.00 12.49
N ALA A 175 3.44 -13.01 11.65
CA ALA A 175 2.08 -12.66 12.04
C ALA A 175 1.54 -13.61 13.12
N SER A 176 1.73 -14.93 12.94
CA SER A 176 1.32 -15.93 13.94
C SER A 176 2.01 -15.74 15.28
N MET A 177 3.32 -15.46 15.29
CA MET A 177 4.07 -15.19 16.52
C MET A 177 3.63 -13.89 17.21
N ARG A 178 3.35 -12.83 16.44
CA ARG A 178 2.83 -11.56 16.98
C ARG A 178 1.43 -11.73 17.57
N TYR A 179 0.58 -12.51 16.91
CA TYR A 179 -0.74 -12.83 17.43
C TYR A 179 -0.68 -13.55 18.77
N TRP A 180 0.26 -14.50 18.92
CA TRP A 180 0.50 -15.16 20.20
C TRP A 180 0.93 -14.18 21.32
N LEU A 181 1.53 -13.05 20.98
CA LEU A 181 1.91 -11.98 21.91
C LEU A 181 0.78 -10.95 22.16
N GLY A 182 -0.43 -11.18 21.64
CA GLY A 182 -1.60 -10.33 21.84
C GLY A 182 -1.77 -9.18 20.83
N TYR A 183 -1.05 -9.20 19.72
CA TYR A 183 -1.26 -8.26 18.60
C TYR A 183 -2.32 -8.79 17.63
N ASP A 184 -2.93 -7.91 16.84
CA ASP A 184 -3.91 -8.34 15.83
C ASP A 184 -3.26 -9.09 14.65
N LEU A 185 -4.03 -10.00 14.05
CA LEU A 185 -3.67 -10.65 12.79
C LEU A 185 -3.84 -9.68 11.63
N PRO A 186 -3.04 -9.81 10.56
CA PRO A 186 -3.28 -9.04 9.35
C PRO A 186 -4.60 -9.46 8.73
N PHE A 187 -5.41 -8.50 8.33
CA PHE A 187 -6.68 -8.78 7.68
C PHE A 187 -6.49 -9.26 6.23
N ASP A 188 -5.36 -8.91 5.61
CA ASP A 188 -5.03 -9.31 4.25
C ASP A 188 -3.52 -9.54 4.14
N ARG A 189 -3.14 -10.62 3.46
CA ARG A 189 -1.75 -10.97 3.18
C ARG A 189 -1.57 -11.17 1.69
N HIS A 190 -0.51 -10.57 1.16
CA HIS A 190 -0.09 -10.72 -0.22
C HIS A 190 1.36 -11.21 -0.32
N ASP A 191 1.60 -12.08 -1.30
CA ASP A 191 2.94 -12.40 -1.76
C ASP A 191 3.15 -11.77 -3.14
N TRP A 192 4.14 -10.89 -3.26
CA TRP A 192 4.53 -10.24 -4.52
C TRP A 192 5.85 -10.82 -5.01
N ILE A 193 5.97 -11.03 -6.32
CA ILE A 193 7.21 -11.44 -6.98
C ILE A 193 7.70 -10.24 -7.79
N VAL A 194 8.84 -9.72 -7.38
CA VAL A 194 9.52 -8.59 -8.01
C VAL A 194 10.61 -9.13 -8.91
N ASP A 195 10.63 -8.68 -10.15
CA ASP A 195 11.72 -8.89 -11.08
C ASP A 195 12.81 -7.84 -10.84
N ARG A 196 13.89 -8.27 -10.19
CA ARG A 196 15.12 -7.50 -10.02
C ARG A 196 16.06 -7.81 -11.19
N CYS A 197 15.78 -7.21 -12.34
CA CYS A 197 16.62 -7.29 -13.54
C CYS A 197 16.96 -8.74 -13.95
N GLY A 198 15.97 -9.64 -13.97
CA GLY A 198 16.10 -11.05 -14.33
C GLY A 198 16.08 -12.01 -13.14
N LYS A 199 16.06 -11.48 -11.91
CA LYS A 199 15.98 -12.28 -10.67
C LYS A 199 14.65 -12.08 -9.98
N ASP A 200 13.95 -13.18 -9.73
CA ASP A 200 12.68 -13.15 -9.00
C ASP A 200 12.91 -13.11 -7.49
N VAL A 201 12.44 -12.04 -6.86
CA VAL A 201 12.51 -11.82 -5.42
C VAL A 201 11.10 -11.79 -4.85
N ARG A 202 10.82 -12.67 -3.90
CA ARG A 202 9.51 -12.73 -3.25
C ARG A 202 9.44 -11.81 -2.04
N TYR A 203 8.39 -11.00 -1.99
CA TYR A 203 8.02 -10.13 -0.88
C TYR A 203 6.75 -10.64 -0.20
N VAL A 204 6.71 -10.53 1.12
CA VAL A 204 5.52 -10.77 1.95
C VAL A 204 5.02 -9.42 2.43
N ILE A 205 3.73 -9.16 2.23
CA ILE A 205 3.05 -7.92 2.58
C ILE A 205 1.87 -8.29 3.47
N ASP A 206 1.95 -7.92 4.74
CA ASP A 206 0.86 -8.07 5.70
C ASP A 206 0.19 -6.71 5.91
N TYR A 207 -1.13 -6.63 5.71
CA TYR A 207 -1.93 -5.43 5.95
C TYR A 207 -2.66 -5.56 7.30
N TYR A 208 -2.46 -4.58 8.17
CA TYR A 208 -3.10 -4.50 9.49
C TYR A 208 -3.99 -3.27 9.57
N ASP A 209 -5.03 -3.34 10.41
CA ASP A 209 -5.88 -2.21 10.72
C ASP A 209 -5.07 -1.18 11.53
N GLY A 210 -4.95 0.04 11.00
CA GLY A 210 -4.24 1.14 11.64
C GLY A 210 -5.10 1.98 12.59
N GLY A 211 -6.38 1.62 12.75
CA GLY A 211 -7.35 2.38 13.51
C GLY A 211 -8.10 3.42 12.66
N PRO A 212 -8.79 4.39 13.29
CA PRO A 212 -9.67 5.31 12.59
C PRO A 212 -8.92 6.18 11.57
N VAL A 213 -9.52 6.36 10.38
CA VAL A 213 -8.97 7.15 9.27
C VAL A 213 -8.54 8.53 9.75
N ASN A 214 -7.26 8.84 9.56
CA ASN A 214 -6.77 10.19 9.66
C ASN A 214 -7.16 10.96 8.37
N PRO A 215 -8.00 12.02 8.45
CA PRO A 215 -8.51 12.74 7.28
C PRO A 215 -7.44 13.44 6.46
N GLN A 216 -6.22 13.65 6.99
CA GLN A 216 -5.17 14.41 6.32
C GLN A 216 -4.27 13.58 5.42
N ASN A 217 -4.07 12.28 5.70
CA ASN A 217 -3.19 11.40 4.90
C ASN A 217 -3.92 10.21 4.26
N SER A 218 -5.21 9.99 4.55
CA SER A 218 -5.99 8.85 4.07
C SER A 218 -5.33 7.49 4.35
N GLU A 219 -4.48 7.43 5.38
CA GLU A 219 -3.69 6.27 5.75
C GLU A 219 -4.40 5.56 6.90
N PHE A 220 -4.99 4.41 6.59
CA PHE A 220 -5.79 3.61 7.52
C PHE A 220 -5.24 2.20 7.69
N THR A 221 -4.21 1.84 6.91
CA THR A 221 -3.56 0.51 6.98
C THR A 221 -2.14 0.65 7.44
N LEU A 222 -1.76 -0.19 8.39
CA LEU A 222 -0.36 -0.40 8.75
C LEU A 222 0.17 -1.51 7.85
N LEU A 223 1.19 -1.20 7.05
CA LEU A 223 1.82 -2.16 6.14
C LEU A 223 3.10 -2.74 6.74
N ASP A 224 3.19 -4.07 6.83
CA ASP A 224 4.45 -4.78 7.10
C ASP A 224 4.93 -5.46 5.82
N VAL A 225 5.78 -4.76 5.08
CA VAL A 225 6.41 -5.23 3.83
C VAL A 225 7.83 -5.69 4.09
N ARG A 226 8.17 -6.89 3.60
CA ARG A 226 9.51 -7.48 3.79
C ARG A 226 9.84 -8.56 2.76
N PRO A 227 11.13 -8.78 2.47
CA PRO A 227 11.58 -9.95 1.71
C PRO A 227 11.17 -11.26 2.39
N ALA A 228 10.79 -12.26 1.60
CA ALA A 228 10.51 -13.61 2.08
C ALA A 228 11.81 -14.30 2.53
N MET A 229 11.75 -15.11 3.59
CA MET A 229 12.94 -15.83 4.11
C MET A 229 13.18 -17.16 3.36
N ASP A 230 13.09 -17.12 2.04
CA ASP A 230 13.32 -18.26 1.15
C ASP A 230 14.69 -18.23 0.46
N SER A 231 15.46 -17.15 0.64
CA SER A 231 16.83 -17.04 0.16
C SER A 231 17.75 -16.44 1.23
N PHE A 232 19.04 -16.79 1.16
CA PHE A 232 20.06 -16.26 2.08
C PHE A 232 20.18 -14.73 2.00
N GLU A 233 20.10 -14.19 0.80
CA GLU A 233 20.16 -12.74 0.55
C GLU A 233 19.00 -12.01 1.22
N ASN A 234 17.76 -12.50 1.04
CA ASN A 234 16.60 -11.90 1.69
C ASN A 234 16.69 -11.96 3.22
N ILE A 235 17.25 -13.05 3.78
CA ILE A 235 17.50 -13.16 5.22
C ILE A 235 18.54 -12.12 5.65
N TRP A 236 19.62 -11.97 4.87
CA TRP A 236 20.68 -11.00 5.13
C TRP A 236 20.17 -9.56 5.07
N ASP A 237 19.34 -9.21 4.09
CA ASP A 237 18.72 -7.89 3.97
C ASP A 237 17.89 -7.56 5.20
N ARG A 238 17.10 -8.53 5.67
CA ARG A 238 16.30 -8.36 6.89
C ARG A 238 17.17 -8.15 8.12
N MET A 239 18.27 -8.89 8.25
CA MET A 239 19.22 -8.71 9.35
C MET A 239 19.89 -7.33 9.29
N ARG A 240 20.29 -6.88 8.09
CA ARG A 240 20.90 -5.56 7.86
C ARG A 240 19.95 -4.44 8.24
N VAL A 241 18.69 -4.49 7.79
CA VAL A 241 17.69 -3.48 8.13
C VAL A 241 17.31 -3.54 9.61
N ALA A 242 17.20 -4.73 10.21
CA ALA A 242 16.95 -4.88 11.64
C ALA A 242 18.08 -4.24 12.48
N TYR A 243 19.34 -4.48 12.10
CA TYR A 243 20.50 -3.86 12.73
C TYR A 243 20.51 -2.33 12.59
N TRP A 244 20.12 -1.81 11.42
CA TRP A 244 19.99 -0.36 11.21
C TRP A 244 18.89 0.27 12.06
N ARG A 245 17.71 -0.38 12.15
CA ARG A 245 16.62 0.08 13.01
C ARG A 245 17.04 0.09 14.47
N TRP A 246 17.67 -0.98 14.94
CA TRP A 246 18.21 -1.04 16.30
C TRP A 246 19.24 0.08 16.55
N LYS A 247 20.14 0.34 15.59
CA LYS A 247 21.10 1.46 15.71
C LYS A 247 20.45 2.82 15.77
N LEU A 248 19.41 3.03 14.96
CA LEU A 248 18.67 4.29 14.94
C LEU A 248 17.91 4.48 16.25
N GLU A 249 17.21 3.46 16.73
CA GLU A 249 16.40 3.52 17.95
C GLU A 249 17.26 3.71 19.22
N TRP A 250 18.36 2.97 19.35
CA TRP A 250 19.18 3.00 20.58
C TRP A 250 20.30 4.04 20.57
N PHE A 251 20.83 4.39 19.39
CA PHE A 251 21.99 5.28 19.29
C PHE A 251 21.72 6.54 18.46
N ASN A 252 20.52 6.70 17.90
CA ASN A 252 20.18 7.80 16.98
C ASN A 252 21.14 7.91 15.78
N ILE A 253 21.70 6.77 15.34
CA ILE A 253 22.63 6.70 14.21
C ILE A 253 21.84 6.27 12.97
N ALA A 254 21.52 7.23 12.10
CA ALA A 254 20.90 6.95 10.81
C ALA A 254 21.91 6.31 9.82
N PRO A 255 21.46 5.38 8.95
CA PRO A 255 22.29 4.88 7.86
C PRO A 255 22.65 6.05 6.92
N LYS A 256 23.90 6.08 6.45
CA LYS A 256 24.34 7.10 5.48
C LYS A 256 23.55 6.91 4.18
N PRO A 257 22.98 7.97 3.60
CA PRO A 257 22.31 7.86 2.31
C PRO A 257 23.32 7.37 1.27
N HIS A 258 22.89 6.45 0.41
CA HIS A 258 23.68 6.11 -0.77
C HIS A 258 23.86 7.38 -1.58
N LYS A 259 25.10 7.79 -1.87
CA LYS A 259 25.35 8.93 -2.76
C LYS A 259 24.72 8.57 -4.10
N LEU A 260 23.66 9.28 -4.48
CA LEU A 260 23.15 9.26 -5.84
C LEU A 260 24.33 9.69 -6.72
N ALA A 261 24.70 8.87 -7.70
CA ALA A 261 25.70 9.27 -8.68
C ALA A 261 25.20 10.57 -9.32
N GLU A 262 26.02 11.62 -9.27
CA GLU A 262 25.68 12.89 -9.91
C GLU A 262 25.37 12.62 -11.39
N PRO A 263 24.28 13.21 -11.94
CA PRO A 263 24.06 13.13 -13.37
C PRO A 263 25.28 13.72 -14.09
N PRO A 264 25.71 13.14 -15.22
CA PRO A 264 26.85 13.65 -15.96
C PRO A 264 26.62 15.14 -16.27
N GLN A 265 27.54 15.98 -15.80
CA GLN A 265 27.58 17.40 -16.10
C GLN A 265 27.66 17.54 -17.63
N VAL A 266 26.66 18.16 -18.25
CA VAL A 266 26.73 18.54 -19.65
C VAL A 266 27.84 19.57 -19.75
N SER A 267 29.00 19.17 -20.26
CA SER A 267 30.11 20.09 -20.51
C SER A 267 29.69 21.06 -21.61
N ASP A 268 29.68 22.36 -21.29
CA ASP A 268 29.49 23.45 -22.24
C ASP A 268 30.56 23.36 -23.34
N ALA A 269 30.20 22.80 -24.49
CA ALA A 269 31.02 22.86 -25.69
C ALA A 269 30.86 24.26 -26.30
N ALA A 270 31.94 25.03 -26.16
CA ALA A 270 32.14 26.36 -26.71
C ALA A 270 31.61 26.49 -28.14
N THR A 271 30.70 27.44 -28.34
CA THR A 271 30.43 28.02 -29.66
C THR A 271 31.47 29.12 -29.91
N SER A 272 32.63 28.75 -30.45
CA SER A 272 33.52 29.68 -31.14
C SER A 272 33.46 29.34 -32.63
N SER A 273 32.61 30.05 -33.38
CA SER A 273 32.69 30.10 -34.83
C SER A 273 32.95 31.55 -35.23
N SER A 274 34.15 31.76 -35.77
CA SER A 274 34.53 32.89 -36.60
C SER A 274 33.75 32.91 -37.91
#